data_AF-A0A952DP39-F1
#
_entry.id   AF-A0A952DP39-F1
#
_cell.length_a   1.000
_cell.length_b   1.000
_cell.length_c   1.000
_cell.angle_alpha   90.00
_cell.angle_beta   90.00
_cell.angle_gamma   90.00
#
_symmetry.space_group_name_H-M   'P 1'
#
loop_
_entity.id
_entity.type
_entity.pdbx_description
1 polymer ?
#
loop_
_entity_poly.entity_id
_entity_poly.type
_entity_poly.pdbx_seq_one_letter_code
_entity_poly.pdbx_strand_id
1 'polypeptide(L)' 'MTMDAALIGRFSAIVGPRHALTDPAATGPFVTERRGLWPGATPLVL' A
#
# COMPACT_ATOMS: atom_id res chain seq x y z
N MET A 1 -1.31 -0.93 11.33
CA MET A 1 -2.46 -1.67 10.75
C MET A 1 -1.88 -2.87 10.03
N THR A 2 -2.29 -4.08 10.39
CA THR A 2 -1.70 -5.31 9.86
C THR A 2 -2.74 -6.05 9.04
N MET A 3 -2.42 -6.35 7.79
CA MET A 3 -3.24 -7.17 6.89
C MET A 3 -2.55 -8.53 6.72
N ASP A 4 -3.35 -9.59 6.56
CA ASP A 4 -2.84 -10.93 6.33
C ASP A 4 -1.93 -10.99 5.08
N ALA A 5 -0.75 -11.57 5.23
CA ALA A 5 0.23 -11.69 4.15
C ALA A 5 -0.28 -12.56 2.99
N ALA A 6 -1.10 -13.59 3.27
CA ALA A 6 -1.69 -14.42 2.22
C ALA A 6 -2.74 -13.65 1.40
N LEU A 7 -3.41 -12.67 1.99
CA LEU A 7 -4.31 -11.76 1.28
C LEU A 7 -3.52 -10.78 0.39
N ILE A 8 -2.43 -10.20 0.90
CA ILE A 8 -1.54 -9.33 0.11
C ILE A 8 -0.96 -10.10 -1.09
N GLY A 9 -0.54 -11.35 -0.89
CA GLY A 9 -0.05 -12.22 -1.95
C GLY A 9 -1.08 -12.46 -3.05
N ARG A 10 -2.37 -12.61 -2.69
CA ARG A 10 -3.46 -12.75 -3.66
C ARG A 10 -3.65 -11.49 -4.50
N PHE A 11 -3.56 -10.30 -3.91
CA PHE A 11 -3.61 -9.05 -4.68
C PHE A 11 -2.39 -8.89 -5.60
N SER A 12 -1.19 -9.18 -5.09
CA SER A 12 0.05 -9.16 -5.87
C SER A 12 0.02 -10.10 -7.07
N ALA A 13 -0.63 -11.26 -6.94
CA ALA A 13 -0.83 -12.19 -8.05
C ALA A 13 -1.78 -11.64 -9.14
N ILE A 14 -2.69 -10.73 -8.81
CA ILE A 14 -3.63 -10.11 -9.77
C ILE A 14 -2.96 -8.98 -10.54
N VAL A 15 -2.30 -8.05 -9.84
CA VAL A 15 -1.72 -6.84 -10.46
C VAL A 15 -0.26 -7.02 -10.88
N GLY A 16 0.38 -8.09 -10.44
CA GLY A 16 1.82 -8.33 -10.59
C GLY A 16 2.63 -7.70 -9.44
N PRO A 17 3.75 -8.32 -9.03
CA PRO A 17 4.50 -7.92 -7.83
C PRO A 17 5.10 -6.52 -7.90
N ARG A 18 5.34 -6.00 -9.11
CA ARG A 18 5.83 -4.63 -9.32
C ARG A 18 4.76 -3.56 -8.99
N HIS A 19 3.48 -3.94 -9.02
CA HIS A 19 2.35 -3.03 -8.83
C HIS A 19 1.73 -3.14 -7.43
N ALA A 20 2.08 -4.16 -6.64
CA ALA A 20 1.64 -4.31 -5.25
C ALA A 20 2.67 -3.73 -4.26
N LEU A 21 2.51 -2.46 -3.88
CA LEU A 21 3.44 -1.76 -3.00
C LEU A 21 3.13 -2.02 -1.51
N THR A 22 4.11 -2.50 -0.77
CA THR A 22 4.03 -2.73 0.69
C THR A 22 5.12 -1.99 1.48
N ASP A 23 6.19 -1.55 0.80
CA ASP A 23 7.24 -0.73 1.40
C ASP A 23 6.67 0.64 1.83
N PRO A 24 6.82 1.06 3.10
CA PRO A 24 6.42 2.38 3.56
C PRO A 24 6.97 3.54 2.73
N ALA A 25 8.20 3.44 2.21
CA ALA A 25 8.78 4.47 1.35
C ALA A 25 8.05 4.57 -0.01
N ALA A 26 7.65 3.43 -0.57
CA ALA A 26 6.92 3.37 -1.84
C ALA A 26 5.45 3.78 -1.70
N THR A 27 4.82 3.51 -0.55
CA THR A 27 3.42 3.88 -0.27
C THR A 27 3.26 5.34 0.19
N GLY A 28 4.35 6.00 0.63
CA GLY A 28 4.38 7.38 1.14
C GLY A 28 3.56 8.39 0.33
N PRO A 29 3.70 8.47 -1.00
CA PRO A 29 2.94 9.39 -1.85
C PRO A 29 1.41 9.17 -1.83
N PHE A 30 0.94 7.99 -1.42
CA PHE A 30 -0.47 7.61 -1.45
C PHE A 30 -1.15 7.70 -0.08
N VAL A 31 -0.38 7.86 1.00
CA VAL A 31 -0.90 7.97 2.37
C VAL A 31 -0.97 9.42 2.87
N THR A 32 -0.73 10.39 1.99
CA THR A 32 -0.87 11.82 2.32
C THR A 32 -1.71 12.49 1.25
N GLU A 33 -2.75 13.19 1.68
CA GLU A 33 -3.52 14.03 0.77
C GLU A 33 -2.75 15.31 0.41
N ARG A 34 -3.12 15.96 -0.71
CA ARG A 34 -2.34 17.04 -1.33
C ARG A 34 -1.96 18.20 -0.40
N ARG A 35 -2.77 18.52 0.61
CA ARG A 35 -2.53 19.61 1.57
C ARG A 35 -1.65 19.19 2.75
N GLY A 36 -1.36 17.90 2.91
CA GLY A 36 -0.51 17.39 3.98
C GLY A 36 -1.10 17.51 5.38
N LEU A 37 -2.42 17.67 5.51
CA LEU A 37 -3.09 17.89 6.80
C LEU A 37 -3.48 16.58 7.50
N TRP A 38 -3.69 15.51 6.72
CA TRP A 38 -4.23 14.26 7.24
C TRP A 38 -3.34 13.08 6.82
N PRO A 39 -2.56 12.51 7.76
CA PRO A 39 -1.79 11.30 7.48
C PRO A 39 -2.73 10.09 7.47
N GLY A 40 -2.62 9.29 6.41
CA GLY A 40 -3.24 7.98 6.30
C GLY A 40 -2.29 6.85 6.69
N ALA A 41 -2.82 5.64 6.71
CA ALA A 41 -2.02 4.43 6.84
C ALA A 41 -2.67 3.31 6.02
N THR A 42 -1.89 2.63 5.19
CA THR A 42 -2.32 1.44 4.45
C THR A 42 -1.21 0.41 4.45
N PRO A 43 -1.54 -0.90 4.55
CA PRO A 43 -0.55 -1.97 4.38
C PRO A 43 -0.28 -2.32 2.91
N LEU A 44 -1.04 -1.76 1.95
CA LEU A 44 -0.96 -2.11 0.52
C LEU A 44 -1.47 -0.98 -0.39
N VAL A 45 -0.81 -0.77 -1.53
CA VAL A 45 -1.27 0.02 -2.70
C VAL A 45 -1.17 -0.86 -3.96
N LEU A 46 -2.16 -0.75 -4.87
CA LEU A 46 -2.30 -1.55 -6.09
C LEU A 46 -2.32 -0.68 -7.35
#